data_AF-A0A7X7SDL4-F1
#
_entry.id   AF-A0A7X7SDL4-F1
#
_cell.length_a   1.000
_cell.length_b   1.000
_cell.length_c   1.000
_cell.angle_alpha   90.00
_cell.angle_beta   90.00
_cell.angle_gamma   90.00
#
_symmetry.space_group_name_H-M   'P 1'
#
loop_
_entity.id
_entity.type
_entity.pdbx_description
1 polymer ?
#
loop_
_entity_poly.entity_id
_entity_poly.type
_entity_poly.pdbx_seq_one_letter_code
_entity_poly.pdbx_strand_id
1 'polypeptide(L)'
;MKDWVEEKRKIQEPSSLIGCFKKIFFLFSLLFSSQAAFAGFSAQEFQSYVDSLIPGSRLGMSVRSVKTGNVFLDIRGDDFFTPASTLKTLTTATALHLLPLNYEPQTTLHLEGSIKEKTFSGRLRFYGEGDPNISGRFYTDAFYMMNQMVDSLKALGIDTIRGSLFTDTTYFSGPRRPEHWKNNYYDAWYGAEVVPLGFNDNCTLIRIKPGANVNDTAIITPLPDIGFVTIKNELITTNNRARRWRYSIDKEKPVITISGTIGIKVDSSALVLPVRNPSAYFISAFESALKDAGIIFIQDYSAHSGIEIKQFRFSAAPLLSMLDEINQRSQNLHAEMLFRNVGKIVAGEGSVEGGKKAETLFLNQIGISPSHFKVFDGCGLSPLNKVKPSVITEMLSYMARSPRSYFYIESFASPGVGTASKRMNSLAMPQQTRLKTGFISEAHALVGYIFTMTGDTLSVSAYLNDTGKNPDNKVKDVLDTIWSRLVEKSNDHYPSLMLAKKLWLQGLSVKGLENRLDYFSKALLNTPYLLGPMGESYIDSIDSKPLIYLDSVDCVTYIEHVLALATASHEDSVFSQLQQIRYFDGKIGYLYRKHYFVEDFLGENVFASVRIMEGDTTIIRE
;
A
#
# COMPACT_ATOMS: atom_id res chain seq x y z
N MET A 1 10.83 -16.09 57.24
CA MET A 1 11.86 -15.06 57.47
C MET A 1 11.21 -13.74 57.10
N LYS A 2 10.55 -13.10 58.08
CA LYS A 2 11.14 -11.98 58.87
C LYS A 2 11.54 -10.84 57.94
N ASP A 3 10.97 -9.65 57.95
CA ASP A 3 10.05 -8.93 58.84
C ASP A 3 9.38 -7.83 57.97
N TRP A 4 8.55 -6.99 58.57
CA TRP A 4 7.93 -5.74 58.06
C TRP A 4 6.40 -5.79 57.91
N VAL A 5 5.76 -5.70 59.07
CA VAL A 5 4.36 -5.29 59.26
C VAL A 5 4.33 -4.15 60.28
N GLU A 6 3.46 -3.17 59.99
CA GLU A 6 2.84 -2.18 60.88
C GLU A 6 3.63 -0.95 61.36
N GLU A 7 3.17 0.25 60.93
CA GLU A 7 2.47 1.13 61.87
C GLU A 7 1.48 2.08 61.16
N LYS A 8 0.22 2.06 61.62
CA LYS A 8 -0.84 3.01 61.29
C LYS A 8 -0.69 4.27 62.15
N ARG A 9 -0.92 5.45 61.58
CA ARG A 9 -1.46 6.59 62.33
C ARG A 9 -2.55 7.33 61.55
N LYS A 10 -3.74 7.33 62.15
CA LYS A 10 -4.92 8.16 61.86
C LYS A 10 -4.61 9.63 62.10
N ILE A 11 -5.32 10.54 61.41
CA ILE A 11 -5.98 11.78 61.89
C ILE A 11 -6.52 12.48 60.60
N GLN A 12 -7.82 12.40 60.28
CA GLN A 12 -8.96 13.24 60.72
C GLN A 12 -9.22 14.41 59.75
N GLU A 13 -10.30 14.30 58.96
CA GLU A 13 -10.95 15.42 58.27
C GLU A 13 -11.63 16.38 59.26
N PRO A 14 -11.84 17.64 58.85
CA PRO A 14 -13.18 18.21 59.04
C PRO A 14 -13.71 18.97 57.81
N SER A 15 -15.02 18.84 57.64
CA SER A 15 -15.89 19.50 56.68
C SER A 15 -16.20 20.97 57.01
N SER A 16 -16.27 21.79 55.96
CA SER A 16 -17.17 22.94 55.71
C SER A 16 -17.42 23.99 56.81
N LEU A 17 -17.13 25.26 56.51
CA LEU A 17 -18.00 26.40 56.84
C LEU A 17 -17.75 27.62 55.93
N ILE A 18 -18.84 27.97 55.27
CA ILE A 18 -19.20 29.13 54.44
C ILE A 18 -18.80 30.49 55.07
N GLY A 19 -18.37 31.44 54.23
CA GLY A 19 -18.83 32.83 54.36
C GLY A 19 -17.77 33.94 54.40
N CYS A 20 -17.83 34.82 53.40
CA CYS A 20 -17.29 36.18 53.36
C CYS A 20 -15.77 36.35 53.31
N PHE A 21 -15.21 36.50 52.10
CA PHE A 21 -14.39 37.67 51.74
C PHE A 21 -14.38 37.83 50.20
N LYS A 22 -15.46 38.42 49.67
CA LYS A 22 -15.49 39.00 48.32
C LYS A 22 -14.90 40.40 48.40
N LYS A 23 -13.71 40.60 47.82
CA LYS A 23 -13.26 41.76 47.02
C LYS A 23 -11.72 41.81 47.09
N ILE A 24 -11.11 42.10 45.94
CA ILE A 24 -9.68 42.27 45.70
C ILE A 24 -8.97 40.94 45.36
N PHE A 25 -9.14 40.47 44.12
CA PHE A 25 -8.09 39.86 43.29
C PHE A 25 -8.68 39.66 41.90
N PHE A 26 -8.78 40.75 41.14
CA PHE A 26 -9.21 40.75 39.74
C PHE A 26 -8.14 41.46 38.92
N LEU A 27 -6.91 40.91 38.94
CA LEU A 27 -5.78 41.32 38.10
C LEU A 27 -4.64 40.34 38.39
N PHE A 28 -4.58 39.23 37.66
CA PHE A 28 -3.39 38.43 37.29
C PHE A 28 -3.82 37.00 36.92
N SER A 29 -4.39 36.83 35.73
CA SER A 29 -4.44 35.54 35.03
C SER A 29 -4.83 35.75 33.56
N LEU A 30 -4.05 36.59 32.88
CA LEU A 30 -3.92 36.57 31.42
C LEU A 30 -2.50 36.09 31.11
N LEU A 31 -2.19 34.89 31.59
CA LEU A 31 -1.16 34.09 30.96
C LEU A 31 -1.74 33.70 29.60
N PHE A 32 -1.32 34.43 28.57
CA PHE A 32 -1.41 33.98 27.20
C PHE A 32 -0.74 32.60 27.12
N SER A 33 -1.54 31.54 27.23
CA SER A 33 -1.25 30.32 26.50
C SER A 33 -1.38 30.67 25.03
N SER A 34 -0.29 31.16 24.45
CA SER A 34 -0.10 31.14 23.01
C SER A 34 -0.03 29.66 22.59
N GLN A 35 -1.19 29.00 22.52
CA GLN A 35 -1.34 27.96 21.53
C GLN A 35 -1.03 28.65 20.21
N ALA A 36 0.12 28.33 19.61
CA ALA A 36 0.34 28.62 18.22
C ALA A 36 -0.83 27.97 17.48
N ALA A 37 -1.83 28.78 17.14
CA ALA A 37 -2.89 28.38 16.25
C ALA A 37 -2.17 28.05 14.95
N PHE A 38 -2.00 26.76 14.65
CA PHE A 38 -1.87 26.34 13.27
C PHE A 38 -2.96 27.08 12.51
N ALA A 39 -2.60 27.77 11.42
CA ALA A 39 -3.58 28.35 10.52
C ALA A 39 -4.47 27.18 10.03
N GLY A 40 -5.57 26.95 10.73
CA GLY A 40 -6.27 25.68 10.71
C GLY A 40 -6.91 25.42 9.36
N PHE A 41 -6.95 24.14 8.96
CA PHE A 41 -7.73 23.72 7.81
C PHE A 41 -9.19 24.18 7.99
N SER A 42 -9.74 24.92 7.03
CA SER A 42 -11.13 25.37 7.10
C SER A 42 -12.07 24.32 6.50
N ALA A 43 -12.87 23.67 7.34
CA ALA A 43 -13.91 22.74 6.89
C ALA A 43 -14.84 23.35 5.82
N GLN A 44 -15.22 24.62 6.03
CA GLN A 44 -16.07 25.35 5.11
C GLN A 44 -15.40 25.57 3.74
N GLU A 45 -14.10 25.86 3.71
CA GLU A 45 -13.35 26.06 2.46
C GLU A 45 -13.37 24.79 1.59
N PHE A 46 -13.08 23.63 2.19
CA PHE A 46 -13.08 22.36 1.47
C PHE A 46 -14.48 21.95 1.05
N GLN A 47 -15.49 22.13 1.91
CA GLN A 47 -16.89 21.85 1.58
C GLN A 47 -17.37 22.72 0.41
N SER A 48 -17.18 24.04 0.48
CA SER A 48 -17.58 24.96 -0.59
C SER A 48 -16.85 24.70 -1.92
N TYR A 49 -15.57 24.31 -1.86
CA TYR A 49 -14.84 23.89 -3.05
C TYR A 49 -15.49 22.67 -3.74
N VAL A 50 -15.80 21.63 -2.96
CA VAL A 50 -16.49 20.43 -3.45
C VAL A 50 -17.86 20.77 -4.02
N ASP A 51 -18.68 21.50 -3.28
CA ASP A 51 -20.06 21.87 -3.68
C ASP A 51 -20.07 22.63 -5.01
N SER A 52 -19.05 23.47 -5.27
CA SER A 52 -18.94 24.25 -6.50
C SER A 52 -18.60 23.43 -7.75
N LEU A 53 -17.87 22.31 -7.59
CA LEU A 53 -17.34 21.55 -8.72
C LEU A 53 -18.10 20.24 -8.97
N ILE A 54 -18.60 19.61 -7.92
CA ILE A 54 -19.31 18.32 -8.00
C ILE A 54 -20.57 18.38 -7.13
N PRO A 55 -21.54 19.23 -7.52
CA PRO A 55 -22.74 19.48 -6.74
C PRO A 55 -23.53 18.20 -6.50
N GLY A 56 -24.17 18.11 -5.33
CA GLY A 56 -24.96 16.95 -4.91
C GLY A 56 -24.16 15.77 -4.35
N SER A 57 -22.82 15.82 -4.44
CA SER A 57 -21.95 14.82 -3.80
C SER A 57 -21.87 15.02 -2.28
N ARG A 58 -21.56 13.94 -1.56
CA ARG A 58 -21.32 13.96 -0.12
C ARG A 58 -19.82 13.88 0.17
N LEU A 59 -19.29 14.90 0.85
CA LEU A 59 -17.91 14.94 1.35
C LEU A 59 -17.82 14.41 2.78
N GLY A 60 -16.94 13.43 3.00
CA GLY A 60 -16.49 12.99 4.32
C GLY A 60 -14.99 13.12 4.41
N MET A 61 -14.46 13.80 5.42
CA MET A 61 -13.02 14.02 5.54
C MET A 61 -12.59 14.11 7.01
N SER A 62 -11.43 13.55 7.32
CA SER A 62 -10.76 13.71 8.61
C SER A 62 -9.27 13.88 8.40
N VAL A 63 -8.65 14.79 9.17
CA VAL A 63 -7.19 15.00 9.23
C VAL A 63 -6.77 14.98 10.69
N ARG A 64 -5.87 14.07 11.06
CA ARG A 64 -5.43 13.86 12.44
C ARG A 64 -3.92 13.83 12.55
N SER A 65 -3.38 14.62 13.48
CA SER A 65 -1.99 14.57 13.92
C SER A 65 -1.66 13.20 14.52
N VAL A 66 -0.64 12.54 14.00
CA VAL A 66 -0.16 11.27 14.55
C VAL A 66 0.59 11.50 15.86
N LYS A 67 1.37 12.59 15.95
CA LYS A 67 2.13 12.96 17.15
C LYS A 67 1.24 13.25 18.35
N THR A 68 0.17 14.04 18.16
CA THR A 68 -0.67 14.53 19.26
C THR A 68 -2.01 13.83 19.38
N GLY A 69 -2.47 13.15 18.33
CA GLY A 69 -3.82 12.58 18.24
C GLY A 69 -4.91 13.61 17.93
N ASN A 70 -4.60 14.91 17.90
CA ASN A 70 -5.57 15.97 17.65
C ASN A 70 -6.12 15.90 16.22
N VAL A 71 -7.43 16.13 16.07
CA VAL A 71 -8.09 16.25 14.78
C VAL A 71 -8.04 17.72 14.34
N PHE A 72 -7.39 17.98 13.20
CA PHE A 72 -7.23 19.33 12.65
C PHE A 72 -8.32 19.71 11.64
N LEU A 73 -8.99 18.71 11.07
CA LEU A 73 -10.09 18.88 10.13
C LEU A 73 -11.05 17.74 10.29
N ASP A 74 -12.34 18.05 10.39
CA ASP A 74 -13.40 17.05 10.39
C ASP A 74 -14.61 17.56 9.60
N ILE A 75 -15.02 16.78 8.60
CA ILE A 75 -16.22 17.00 7.80
C ILE A 75 -16.93 15.66 7.77
N ARG A 76 -18.04 15.53 8.50
CA ARG A 76 -18.81 14.28 8.59
C ARG A 76 -17.92 13.09 8.98
N GLY A 77 -16.99 13.29 9.91
CA GLY A 77 -16.04 12.27 10.32
C GLY A 77 -16.69 11.00 10.84
N ASP A 78 -17.84 11.14 11.49
CA ASP A 78 -18.56 10.04 12.14
C ASP A 78 -19.71 9.44 11.30
N ASP A 79 -19.92 9.97 10.10
CA ASP A 79 -20.89 9.43 9.14
C ASP A 79 -20.30 8.24 8.37
N PHE A 80 -21.16 7.34 7.92
CA PHE A 80 -20.74 6.20 7.12
C PHE A 80 -20.52 6.57 5.65
N PHE A 81 -19.38 6.17 5.10
CA PHE A 81 -19.02 6.28 3.69
C PHE A 81 -18.67 4.91 3.11
N THR A 82 -19.06 4.65 1.85
CA THR A 82 -18.54 3.55 1.05
C THR A 82 -17.05 3.76 0.81
N PRO A 83 -16.17 2.84 1.25
CA PRO A 83 -14.72 3.05 1.16
C PRO A 83 -14.13 2.78 -0.23
N ALA A 84 -14.79 1.96 -1.04
CA ALA A 84 -14.14 1.32 -2.19
C ALA A 84 -12.82 0.63 -1.76
N SER A 85 -11.81 0.63 -2.62
CA SER A 85 -10.50 0.02 -2.34
C SER A 85 -9.69 0.62 -1.19
N THR A 86 -10.15 1.70 -0.52
CA THR A 86 -9.48 2.14 0.72
C THR A 86 -9.75 1.20 1.89
N LEU A 87 -10.75 0.32 1.79
CA LEU A 87 -10.98 -0.74 2.78
C LEU A 87 -9.77 -1.65 2.96
N LYS A 88 -8.98 -1.85 1.89
CA LYS A 88 -7.73 -2.62 1.93
C LYS A 88 -6.74 -2.13 2.99
N THR A 89 -6.84 -0.86 3.41
CA THR A 89 -6.03 -0.36 4.53
C THR A 89 -6.36 -1.09 5.84
N LEU A 90 -7.63 -1.40 6.10
CA LEU A 90 -8.02 -2.23 7.26
C LEU A 90 -7.48 -3.65 7.13
N THR A 91 -7.67 -4.28 5.97
CA THR A 91 -7.23 -5.66 5.73
C THR A 91 -5.70 -5.80 5.85
N THR A 92 -4.95 -4.87 5.26
CA THR A 92 -3.48 -4.87 5.33
C THR A 92 -2.95 -4.49 6.71
N ALA A 93 -3.61 -3.57 7.42
CA ALA A 93 -3.28 -3.26 8.82
C ALA A 93 -3.50 -4.47 9.72
N THR A 94 -4.63 -5.16 9.56
CA THR A 94 -4.98 -6.37 10.30
C THR A 94 -3.96 -7.47 10.06
N ALA A 95 -3.61 -7.74 8.80
CA ALA A 95 -2.61 -8.74 8.45
C ALA A 95 -1.23 -8.40 9.04
N LEU A 96 -0.76 -7.18 8.85
CA LEU A 96 0.55 -6.74 9.33
C LEU A 96 0.62 -6.69 10.86
N HIS A 97 -0.51 -6.45 11.56
CA HIS A 97 -0.57 -6.46 13.01
C HIS A 97 -0.55 -7.89 13.57
N LEU A 98 -1.35 -8.80 13.01
CA LEU A 98 -1.60 -10.13 13.57
C LEU A 98 -0.65 -11.22 13.05
N LEU A 99 -0.08 -11.07 11.85
CA LEU A 99 0.82 -12.06 11.26
C LEU A 99 2.30 -11.71 11.49
N PRO A 100 3.20 -12.70 11.53
CA PRO A 100 4.64 -12.44 11.53
C PRO A 100 5.08 -11.85 10.18
N LEU A 101 6.15 -11.03 10.18
CA LEU A 101 6.63 -10.35 8.97
C LEU A 101 7.11 -11.33 7.88
N ASN A 102 7.59 -12.50 8.28
CA ASN A 102 7.99 -13.59 7.39
C ASN A 102 6.85 -14.57 7.09
N TYR A 103 5.60 -14.17 7.29
CA TYR A 103 4.46 -14.98 6.89
C TYR A 103 4.46 -15.20 5.37
N GLU A 104 4.27 -16.45 4.97
CA GLU A 104 4.30 -16.92 3.59
C GLU A 104 3.21 -17.99 3.42
N PRO A 105 2.16 -17.73 2.61
CA PRO A 105 1.20 -18.77 2.25
C PRO A 105 1.90 -19.92 1.52
N GLN A 106 1.53 -21.16 1.84
CA GLN A 106 2.15 -22.34 1.24
C GLN A 106 1.25 -23.01 0.21
N THR A 107 1.88 -23.61 -0.79
CA THR A 107 1.29 -24.66 -1.63
C THR A 107 2.05 -25.96 -1.38
N THR A 108 1.34 -27.01 -0.96
CA THR A 108 1.94 -28.32 -0.67
C THR A 108 1.56 -29.32 -1.76
N LEU A 109 2.57 -29.95 -2.36
CA LEU A 109 2.41 -31.06 -3.29
C LEU A 109 2.65 -32.38 -2.55
N HIS A 110 1.59 -33.18 -2.44
CA HIS A 110 1.61 -34.52 -1.85
C HIS A 110 1.71 -35.59 -2.95
N LEU A 111 2.68 -36.50 -2.81
CA LEU A 111 2.83 -37.68 -3.65
C LEU A 111 2.27 -38.88 -2.89
N GLU A 112 1.09 -39.33 -3.27
CA GLU A 112 0.40 -40.48 -2.69
C GLU A 112 0.53 -41.63 -3.69
N GLY A 113 1.37 -42.63 -3.42
CA GLY A 113 1.56 -43.74 -4.36
C GLY A 113 2.91 -44.45 -4.22
N SER A 114 3.50 -44.82 -5.35
CA SER A 114 4.82 -45.48 -5.38
C SER A 114 5.63 -45.03 -6.58
N ILE A 115 6.96 -45.07 -6.44
CA ILE A 115 7.90 -44.83 -7.53
C ILE A 115 8.58 -46.16 -7.85
N LYS A 116 8.51 -46.60 -9.10
CA LYS A 116 9.25 -47.74 -9.61
C LYS A 116 10.07 -47.28 -10.82
N GLU A 117 11.39 -47.47 -10.73
CA GLU A 117 12.35 -46.96 -11.70
C GLU A 117 12.18 -45.43 -11.86
N LYS A 118 11.59 -44.97 -12.97
CA LYS A 118 11.32 -43.55 -13.24
C LYS A 118 9.84 -43.20 -13.32
N THR A 119 8.96 -44.17 -13.04
CA THR A 119 7.51 -43.99 -13.11
C THR A 119 6.93 -43.84 -11.71
N PHE A 120 6.29 -42.69 -11.45
CA PHE A 120 5.39 -42.53 -10.31
C PHE A 120 3.99 -43.05 -10.69
N SER A 121 3.47 -43.99 -9.90
CA SER A 121 2.10 -44.50 -10.02
C SER A 121 1.28 -44.10 -8.79
N GLY A 122 0.27 -43.26 -8.96
CA GLY A 122 -0.58 -42.81 -7.85
C GLY A 122 -1.26 -41.46 -8.06
N ARG A 123 -1.43 -40.71 -6.98
CA ARG A 123 -2.09 -39.41 -6.95
C ARG A 123 -1.12 -38.30 -6.57
N LEU A 124 -1.15 -37.20 -7.32
CA LEU A 124 -0.57 -35.93 -6.92
C LEU A 124 -1.68 -35.03 -6.39
N ARG A 125 -1.61 -34.66 -5.11
CA ARG A 125 -2.59 -33.77 -4.47
C ARG A 125 -1.94 -32.44 -4.12
N PHE A 126 -2.54 -31.35 -4.57
CA PHE A 126 -2.10 -29.98 -4.35
C PHE A 126 -2.97 -29.33 -3.28
N TYR A 127 -2.40 -29.00 -2.13
CA TYR A 127 -3.05 -28.25 -1.08
C TYR A 127 -2.59 -26.79 -1.11
N GLY A 128 -3.49 -25.87 -1.41
CA GLY A 128 -3.19 -24.43 -1.44
C GLY A 128 -3.65 -23.73 -0.18
N GLU A 129 -2.82 -22.86 0.38
CA GLU A 129 -3.15 -22.00 1.53
C GLU A 129 -3.47 -20.55 1.11
N GLY A 130 -3.82 -20.32 -0.16
CA GLY A 130 -4.19 -19.00 -0.65
C GLY A 130 -3.00 -18.10 -0.96
N ASP A 131 -2.03 -18.59 -1.73
CA ASP A 131 -0.94 -17.77 -2.28
C ASP A 131 -1.37 -17.09 -3.61
N PRO A 132 -1.56 -15.76 -3.65
CA PRO A 132 -1.92 -15.07 -4.90
C PRO A 132 -0.71 -14.81 -5.82
N ASN A 133 0.51 -15.09 -5.38
CA ASN A 133 1.75 -14.76 -6.10
C ASN A 133 2.26 -15.91 -6.99
N ILE A 134 1.49 -16.99 -7.14
CA ILE A 134 1.67 -17.97 -8.21
C ILE A 134 1.25 -17.32 -9.55
N SER A 135 1.98 -16.30 -9.96
CA SER A 135 1.69 -15.40 -11.07
C SER A 135 2.97 -14.67 -11.52
N GLY A 136 2.89 -13.97 -12.66
CA GLY A 136 4.00 -13.18 -13.20
C GLY A 136 4.29 -11.88 -12.47
N ARG A 137 3.72 -11.65 -11.27
CA ARG A 137 3.85 -10.38 -10.53
C ARG A 137 5.19 -10.28 -9.79
N PHE A 138 5.53 -11.32 -9.04
CA PHE A 138 6.74 -11.35 -8.22
C PHE A 138 7.92 -11.92 -9.02
N TYR A 139 7.77 -13.11 -9.61
CA TYR A 139 8.70 -13.66 -10.59
C TYR A 139 8.16 -13.31 -11.96
N THR A 140 8.89 -12.54 -12.77
CA THR A 140 8.42 -12.05 -14.09
C THR A 140 7.84 -13.15 -14.99
N ASP A 141 8.25 -14.41 -14.79
CA ASP A 141 7.64 -15.60 -15.39
C ASP A 141 6.52 -16.18 -14.51
N ALA A 142 5.29 -16.22 -15.05
CA ALA A 142 4.14 -16.82 -14.38
C ALA A 142 4.33 -18.32 -14.07
N PHE A 143 5.15 -19.05 -14.83
CA PHE A 143 5.39 -20.48 -14.63
C PHE A 143 6.47 -20.80 -13.60
N TYR A 144 7.14 -19.80 -13.03
CA TYR A 144 8.24 -20.01 -12.09
C TYR A 144 7.90 -21.06 -11.01
N MET A 145 6.77 -20.90 -10.33
CA MET A 145 6.34 -21.84 -9.28
C MET A 145 5.94 -23.21 -9.82
N MET A 146 5.38 -23.30 -11.02
CA MET A 146 5.05 -24.57 -11.66
C MET A 146 6.32 -25.36 -11.96
N ASN A 147 7.33 -24.68 -12.49
CA ASN A 147 8.63 -25.26 -12.80
C ASN A 147 9.32 -25.78 -11.54
N GLN A 148 9.28 -25.04 -10.43
CA GLN A 148 9.81 -25.51 -9.14
C GLN A 148 9.14 -26.80 -8.64
N MET A 149 7.82 -26.93 -8.83
CA MET A 149 7.09 -28.15 -8.48
C MET A 149 7.50 -29.32 -9.38
N VAL A 150 7.66 -29.08 -10.68
CA VAL A 150 8.11 -30.09 -11.65
C VAL A 150 9.55 -30.52 -11.41
N ASP A 151 10.45 -29.59 -11.12
CA ASP A 151 11.86 -29.87 -10.81
C ASP A 151 11.99 -30.70 -9.53
N SER A 152 11.11 -30.51 -8.55
CA SER A 152 11.04 -31.36 -7.35
C SER A 152 10.67 -32.81 -7.67
N LEU A 153 9.83 -33.04 -8.69
CA LEU A 153 9.53 -34.39 -9.18
C LEU A 153 10.71 -34.98 -9.96
N LYS A 154 11.38 -34.19 -10.81
CA LYS A 154 12.60 -34.62 -11.52
C LYS A 154 13.71 -35.00 -10.57
N ALA A 155 13.87 -34.29 -9.46
CA ALA A 155 14.86 -34.59 -8.42
C ALA A 155 14.65 -35.97 -7.77
N LEU A 156 13.43 -36.53 -7.84
CA LEU A 156 13.13 -37.92 -7.44
C LEU A 156 13.41 -38.95 -8.55
N GLY A 157 13.92 -38.53 -9.71
CA GLY A 157 14.14 -39.39 -10.88
C GLY A 157 12.88 -39.70 -11.69
N ILE A 158 11.77 -38.98 -11.44
CA ILE A 158 10.49 -39.21 -12.13
C ILE A 158 10.55 -38.58 -13.52
N ASP A 159 10.34 -39.39 -14.57
CA ASP A 159 10.10 -38.93 -15.95
C ASP A 159 8.70 -39.27 -16.46
N THR A 160 7.96 -40.12 -15.73
CA THR A 160 6.62 -40.57 -16.09
C THR A 160 5.73 -40.55 -14.85
N ILE A 161 4.55 -39.95 -14.98
CA ILE A 161 3.49 -39.96 -13.97
C ILE A 161 2.31 -40.72 -14.58
N ARG A 162 1.97 -41.88 -14.02
CA ARG A 162 0.72 -42.59 -14.30
C ARG A 162 -0.22 -42.41 -13.12
N GLY A 163 -1.28 -41.65 -13.30
CA GLY A 163 -2.06 -41.27 -12.14
C GLY A 163 -3.03 -40.13 -12.35
N SER A 164 -3.30 -39.42 -11.27
CA SER A 164 -4.30 -38.36 -11.25
C SER A 164 -3.83 -37.14 -10.46
N LEU A 165 -4.23 -35.95 -10.93
CA LEU A 165 -3.95 -34.67 -10.29
C LEU A 165 -5.21 -34.20 -9.56
N PHE A 166 -5.07 -33.78 -8.30
CA PHE A 166 -6.19 -33.29 -7.49
C PHE A 166 -5.84 -31.98 -6.80
N THR A 167 -6.78 -31.05 -6.77
CA THR A 167 -6.69 -29.84 -5.95
C THR A 167 -7.48 -30.04 -4.67
N ASP A 168 -6.82 -29.86 -3.54
CA ASP A 168 -7.45 -29.74 -2.23
C ASP A 168 -7.63 -28.24 -1.92
N THR A 169 -8.86 -27.77 -2.11
CA THR A 169 -9.23 -26.37 -1.90
C THR A 169 -9.94 -26.14 -0.56
N THR A 170 -9.77 -27.04 0.42
CA THR A 170 -10.49 -26.99 1.71
C THR A 170 -9.98 -25.90 2.65
N TYR A 171 -8.84 -25.25 2.35
CA TYR A 171 -8.30 -24.16 3.16
C TYR A 171 -9.24 -22.95 3.23
N PHE A 172 -9.91 -22.63 2.11
CA PHE A 172 -10.98 -21.64 2.09
C PHE A 172 -12.36 -22.30 2.11
N SER A 173 -13.28 -21.65 2.80
CA SER A 173 -14.70 -22.02 2.82
C SER A 173 -15.57 -20.87 2.30
N GLY A 174 -16.83 -21.18 2.00
CA GLY A 174 -17.79 -20.23 1.41
C GLY A 174 -17.65 -20.10 -0.11
N PRO A 175 -18.38 -19.15 -0.72
CA PRO A 175 -18.42 -19.03 -2.17
C PRO A 175 -17.08 -18.49 -2.73
N ARG A 176 -16.72 -18.99 -3.92
CA ARG A 176 -15.61 -18.47 -4.74
C ARG A 176 -15.86 -17.05 -5.25
N ARG A 177 -17.13 -16.65 -5.28
CA ARG A 177 -17.62 -15.32 -5.68
C ARG A 177 -18.21 -14.62 -4.46
N PRO A 178 -17.58 -13.57 -3.93
CA PRO A 178 -18.11 -12.86 -2.75
C PRO A 178 -19.53 -12.29 -2.97
N GLU A 179 -20.49 -12.65 -2.13
CA GLU A 179 -21.93 -12.55 -2.40
C GLU A 179 -22.47 -11.15 -2.77
N HIS A 180 -21.77 -10.08 -2.38
CA HIS A 180 -22.26 -8.70 -2.51
C HIS A 180 -21.62 -7.90 -3.64
N TRP A 181 -20.83 -8.54 -4.50
CA TRP A 181 -20.32 -7.87 -5.70
C TRP A 181 -21.41 -7.76 -6.76
N LYS A 182 -21.36 -6.68 -7.56
CA LYS A 182 -22.25 -6.55 -8.72
C LYS A 182 -21.91 -7.66 -9.73
N ASN A 183 -22.93 -8.28 -10.33
CA ASN A 183 -22.75 -9.42 -11.23
C ASN A 183 -21.76 -9.17 -12.38
N ASN A 184 -21.74 -7.95 -12.93
CA ASN A 184 -20.83 -7.60 -14.02
C ASN A 184 -19.36 -7.43 -13.58
N TYR A 185 -19.09 -7.33 -12.28
CA TYR A 185 -17.70 -7.25 -11.79
C TYR A 185 -16.96 -8.59 -11.94
N TYR A 186 -17.67 -9.72 -11.93
CA TYR A 186 -17.07 -11.05 -12.15
C TYR A 186 -16.56 -11.27 -13.57
N ASP A 187 -16.89 -10.39 -14.50
CA ASP A 187 -16.42 -10.44 -15.88
C ASP A 187 -15.18 -9.55 -16.10
N ALA A 188 -14.74 -8.83 -15.08
CA ALA A 188 -13.54 -8.02 -15.10
C ALA A 188 -12.43 -8.66 -14.26
N TRP A 189 -11.16 -8.39 -14.61
CA TRP A 189 -9.99 -8.97 -13.93
C TRP A 189 -9.99 -8.73 -12.41
N TYR A 190 -10.52 -7.60 -11.96
CA TYR A 190 -10.59 -7.23 -10.55
C TYR A 190 -11.70 -7.96 -9.78
N GLY A 191 -12.53 -8.75 -10.45
CA GLY A 191 -13.58 -9.59 -9.87
C GLY A 191 -13.34 -11.09 -10.11
N ALA A 192 -12.08 -11.50 -10.31
CA ALA A 192 -11.73 -12.90 -10.45
C ALA A 192 -12.19 -13.73 -9.23
N GLU A 193 -12.48 -15.01 -9.46
CA GLU A 193 -12.89 -15.94 -8.40
C GLU A 193 -11.79 -16.12 -7.36
N VAL A 194 -12.18 -16.17 -6.08
CA VAL A 194 -11.28 -16.33 -4.94
C VAL A 194 -11.24 -17.81 -4.57
N VAL A 195 -10.08 -18.44 -4.77
CA VAL A 195 -9.80 -19.83 -4.45
C VAL A 195 -8.45 -19.93 -3.74
N PRO A 196 -8.22 -20.93 -2.87
CA PRO A 196 -6.96 -21.04 -2.12
C PRO A 196 -5.82 -21.61 -2.97
N LEU A 197 -6.12 -22.11 -4.18
CA LEU A 197 -5.15 -22.57 -5.15
C LEU A 197 -5.52 -22.02 -6.52
N GLY A 198 -4.70 -21.10 -7.02
CA GLY A 198 -4.92 -20.36 -8.26
C GLY A 198 -3.62 -20.12 -9.01
N PHE A 199 -3.74 -19.65 -10.24
CA PHE A 199 -2.61 -19.39 -11.13
C PHE A 199 -2.84 -18.10 -11.90
N ASN A 200 -1.79 -17.28 -12.02
CA ASN A 200 -1.74 -16.08 -12.83
C ASN A 200 -2.86 -15.07 -12.51
N ASP A 201 -3.01 -14.71 -11.23
CA ASP A 201 -4.11 -13.87 -10.71
C ASP A 201 -5.52 -14.38 -11.06
N ASN A 202 -5.66 -15.68 -11.34
CA ASN A 202 -6.89 -16.28 -11.85
C ASN A 202 -7.39 -15.60 -13.14
N CYS A 203 -6.46 -15.09 -13.94
CA CYS A 203 -6.70 -14.32 -15.14
C CYS A 203 -5.84 -14.81 -16.33
N THR A 204 -6.25 -14.41 -17.52
CA THR A 204 -5.48 -14.57 -18.76
C THR A 204 -5.38 -13.22 -19.47
N LEU A 205 -4.23 -12.95 -20.07
CA LEU A 205 -4.09 -11.83 -21.01
C LEU A 205 -4.64 -12.28 -22.36
N ILE A 206 -5.66 -11.62 -22.88
CA ILE A 206 -6.16 -11.86 -24.23
C ILE A 206 -5.47 -10.88 -25.18
N ARG A 207 -4.62 -11.40 -26.06
CA ARG A 207 -3.99 -10.64 -27.15
C ARG A 207 -4.82 -10.75 -28.41
N ILE A 208 -5.12 -9.61 -29.02
CA ILE A 208 -5.96 -9.48 -30.21
C ILE A 208 -5.17 -8.79 -31.31
N LYS A 209 -5.12 -9.40 -32.50
CA LYS A 209 -4.59 -8.82 -33.73
C LYS A 209 -5.64 -8.88 -34.84
N PRO A 210 -5.62 -7.96 -35.81
CA PRO A 210 -6.45 -8.13 -37.00
C PRO A 210 -6.06 -9.40 -37.77
N GLY A 211 -7.00 -9.93 -38.54
CA GLY A 211 -6.74 -10.95 -39.55
C GLY A 211 -5.91 -10.39 -40.71
N ALA A 212 -5.49 -11.26 -41.62
CA ALA A 212 -4.61 -10.89 -42.72
C ALA A 212 -5.26 -9.89 -43.69
N ASN A 213 -6.57 -10.01 -43.92
CA ASN A 213 -7.35 -9.19 -44.84
C ASN A 213 -8.59 -8.60 -44.16
N VAL A 214 -9.18 -7.60 -44.82
CA VAL A 214 -10.50 -7.08 -44.45
C VAL A 214 -11.54 -8.19 -44.61
N ASN A 215 -12.45 -8.30 -43.64
CA ASN A 215 -13.45 -9.35 -43.45
C ASN A 215 -12.94 -10.69 -42.89
N ASP A 216 -11.63 -10.86 -42.71
CA ASP A 216 -11.11 -12.02 -41.97
C ASP A 216 -11.46 -11.91 -40.48
N THR A 217 -11.62 -13.05 -39.81
CA THR A 217 -11.69 -13.07 -38.35
C THR A 217 -10.36 -12.58 -37.76
N ALA A 218 -10.45 -11.88 -36.63
CA ALA A 218 -9.28 -11.45 -35.87
C ALA A 218 -8.50 -12.66 -35.34
N ILE A 219 -7.23 -12.47 -35.00
CA ILE A 219 -6.44 -13.48 -34.30
C ILE A 219 -6.51 -13.16 -32.81
N ILE A 220 -7.07 -14.08 -32.02
CA ILE A 220 -7.24 -13.91 -30.57
C ILE A 220 -6.48 -15.04 -29.87
N THR A 221 -5.54 -14.67 -29.00
CA THR A 221 -4.67 -15.62 -28.29
C THR A 221 -4.74 -15.35 -26.79
N PRO A 222 -5.19 -16.31 -25.96
CA PRO A 222 -5.00 -16.25 -24.52
C PRO A 222 -3.52 -16.47 -24.18
N LEU A 223 -3.01 -15.76 -23.19
CA LEU A 223 -1.62 -15.84 -22.74
C LEU A 223 -1.59 -16.04 -21.20
N PRO A 224 -0.97 -17.14 -20.72
CA PRO A 224 -0.37 -18.22 -21.50
C PRO A 224 -1.40 -19.10 -22.25
N ASP A 225 -1.00 -19.63 -23.42
CA ASP A 225 -1.83 -20.54 -24.19
C ASP A 225 -1.54 -21.99 -23.79
N ILE A 226 -2.21 -22.43 -22.72
CA ILE A 226 -2.11 -23.80 -22.20
C ILE A 226 -3.31 -24.68 -22.57
N GLY A 227 -4.12 -24.25 -23.54
CA GLY A 227 -5.31 -25.00 -23.98
C GLY A 227 -6.49 -25.02 -22.98
N PHE A 228 -6.44 -24.25 -21.89
CA PHE A 228 -7.52 -24.20 -20.89
C PHE A 228 -8.68 -23.28 -21.27
N VAL A 229 -8.38 -22.11 -21.84
CA VAL A 229 -9.38 -21.09 -22.18
C VAL A 229 -9.85 -21.27 -23.61
N THR A 230 -11.15 -21.51 -23.80
CA THR A 230 -11.76 -21.60 -25.12
C THR A 230 -12.23 -20.22 -25.59
N ILE A 231 -11.67 -19.73 -26.69
CA ILE A 231 -12.10 -18.47 -27.32
C ILE A 231 -13.15 -18.74 -28.40
N LYS A 232 -14.34 -18.17 -28.22
CA LYS A 232 -15.34 -18.04 -29.29
C LYS A 232 -15.11 -16.72 -30.03
N ASN A 233 -14.45 -16.81 -31.18
CA ASN A 233 -14.01 -15.67 -31.95
C ASN A 233 -15.01 -15.28 -33.04
N GLU A 234 -15.72 -14.18 -32.81
CA GLU A 234 -16.69 -13.57 -33.73
C GLU A 234 -16.24 -12.15 -34.13
N LEU A 235 -14.97 -11.82 -33.88
CA LEU A 235 -14.42 -10.49 -34.10
C LEU A 235 -13.92 -10.36 -35.54
N ILE A 236 -14.43 -9.39 -36.29
CA ILE A 236 -14.14 -9.24 -37.73
C ILE A 236 -13.17 -8.09 -38.00
N THR A 237 -12.26 -8.29 -38.94
CA THR A 237 -11.28 -7.29 -39.38
C THR A 237 -11.91 -6.31 -40.36
N THR A 238 -11.70 -5.01 -40.16
CA THR A 238 -12.29 -3.93 -40.97
C THR A 238 -11.26 -2.98 -41.54
N ASN A 239 -11.59 -2.28 -42.62
CA ASN A 239 -10.69 -1.33 -43.28
C ASN A 239 -10.60 0.03 -42.54
N ASN A 240 -10.21 0.02 -41.26
CA ASN A 240 -10.03 1.24 -40.46
C ASN A 240 -8.94 1.04 -39.37
N ARG A 241 -8.87 1.96 -38.41
CA ARG A 241 -7.99 1.89 -37.22
C ARG A 241 -8.77 1.70 -35.91
N ALA A 242 -10.09 1.54 -35.98
CA ALA A 242 -10.96 1.52 -34.83
C ALA A 242 -10.92 0.16 -34.11
N ARG A 243 -11.16 0.21 -32.80
CA ARG A 243 -11.36 -0.98 -31.96
C ARG A 243 -12.78 -0.88 -31.42
N ARG A 244 -13.68 -1.72 -31.93
CA ARG A 244 -15.10 -1.73 -31.53
C ARG A 244 -15.53 -3.15 -31.26
N TRP A 245 -15.09 -3.67 -30.12
CA TRP A 245 -15.40 -5.03 -29.69
C TRP A 245 -16.22 -5.05 -28.40
N ARG A 246 -16.76 -6.22 -28.10
CA ARG A 246 -17.37 -6.58 -26.82
C ARG A 246 -16.94 -7.99 -26.46
N TYR A 247 -17.02 -8.32 -25.17
CA TYR A 247 -16.78 -9.68 -24.70
C TYR A 247 -17.89 -10.12 -23.75
N SER A 248 -18.02 -11.43 -23.59
CA SER A 248 -18.80 -12.07 -22.54
C SER A 248 -18.05 -13.30 -22.04
N ILE A 249 -18.13 -13.57 -20.75
CA ILE A 249 -17.52 -14.74 -20.13
C ILE A 249 -18.64 -15.69 -19.72
N ASP A 250 -18.48 -16.98 -20.02
CA ASP A 250 -19.42 -17.99 -19.53
C ASP A 250 -19.46 -17.97 -18.00
N LYS A 251 -20.63 -18.29 -17.44
CA LYS A 251 -20.82 -18.23 -16.00
C LYS A 251 -19.97 -19.27 -15.27
N GLU A 252 -19.75 -20.45 -15.83
CA GLU A 252 -19.08 -21.55 -15.10
C GLU A 252 -17.95 -22.19 -15.89
N LYS A 253 -17.92 -22.02 -17.21
CA LYS A 253 -16.93 -22.63 -18.09
C LYS A 253 -15.83 -21.62 -18.45
N PRO A 254 -14.59 -22.07 -18.74
CA PRO A 254 -13.51 -21.19 -19.17
C PRO A 254 -13.67 -20.79 -20.66
N VAL A 255 -14.84 -20.25 -21.01
CA VAL A 255 -15.22 -19.86 -22.38
C VAL A 255 -15.38 -18.35 -22.42
N ILE A 256 -14.68 -17.70 -23.36
CA ILE A 256 -14.74 -16.26 -23.59
C ILE A 256 -15.20 -16.03 -25.03
N THR A 257 -16.30 -15.30 -25.21
CA THR A 257 -16.76 -14.86 -26.54
C THR A 257 -16.30 -13.43 -26.77
N ILE A 258 -15.72 -13.16 -27.94
CA ILE A 258 -15.31 -11.81 -28.36
C ILE A 258 -15.88 -11.54 -29.74
N SER A 259 -16.63 -10.44 -29.86
CA SER A 259 -17.35 -10.07 -31.08
C SER A 259 -17.18 -8.58 -31.41
N GLY A 260 -17.58 -8.18 -32.61
CA GLY A 260 -17.52 -6.80 -33.10
C GLY A 260 -16.48 -6.62 -34.21
N THR A 261 -15.70 -5.55 -34.16
CA THR A 261 -14.71 -5.23 -35.20
C THR A 261 -13.37 -4.73 -34.67
N ILE A 262 -12.30 -5.06 -35.41
CA ILE A 262 -10.96 -4.51 -35.25
C ILE A 262 -10.45 -3.98 -36.59
N GLY A 263 -9.81 -2.81 -36.60
CA GLY A 263 -9.22 -2.24 -37.80
C GLY A 263 -7.95 -2.97 -38.24
N ILE A 264 -7.79 -3.23 -39.54
CA ILE A 264 -6.60 -3.89 -40.12
C ILE A 264 -5.29 -3.14 -39.86
N LYS A 265 -5.38 -1.82 -39.57
CA LYS A 265 -4.22 -0.97 -39.26
C LYS A 265 -3.86 -0.95 -37.76
N VAL A 266 -4.51 -1.77 -36.93
CA VAL A 266 -4.17 -1.96 -35.52
C VAL A 266 -3.05 -2.99 -35.44
N ASP A 267 -1.89 -2.64 -34.86
CA ASP A 267 -0.78 -3.59 -34.68
C ASP A 267 -1.17 -4.73 -33.72
N SER A 268 -1.51 -4.37 -32.49
CA SER A 268 -2.08 -5.28 -31.51
C SER A 268 -2.92 -4.53 -30.49
N SER A 269 -3.73 -5.29 -29.75
CA SER A 269 -4.40 -4.79 -28.56
C SER A 269 -4.59 -5.94 -27.58
N ALA A 270 -4.73 -5.62 -26.29
CA ALA A 270 -4.82 -6.63 -25.26
C ALA A 270 -5.73 -6.18 -24.11
N LEU A 271 -6.30 -7.16 -23.42
CA LEU A 271 -7.08 -6.98 -22.21
C LEU A 271 -6.90 -8.20 -21.30
N VAL A 272 -6.93 -7.98 -19.99
CA VAL A 272 -6.87 -9.06 -19.00
C VAL A 272 -8.30 -9.43 -18.60
N LEU A 273 -8.62 -10.72 -18.66
CA LEU A 273 -9.94 -11.26 -18.31
C LEU A 273 -9.81 -12.38 -17.26
N PRO A 274 -10.77 -12.49 -16.33
CA PRO A 274 -10.78 -13.55 -15.33
C PRO A 274 -11.10 -14.90 -15.99
N VAL A 275 -10.54 -15.96 -15.43
CA VAL A 275 -10.76 -17.34 -15.86
C VAL A 275 -11.74 -18.03 -14.91
N ARG A 276 -12.68 -18.80 -15.46
CA ARG A 276 -13.59 -19.64 -14.64
C ARG A 276 -12.89 -20.93 -14.24
N ASN A 277 -13.19 -21.40 -13.01
CA ASN A 277 -12.54 -22.54 -12.37
C ASN A 277 -11.01 -22.40 -12.24
N PRO A 278 -10.52 -21.41 -11.47
CA PRO A 278 -9.09 -21.12 -11.43
C PRO A 278 -8.22 -22.25 -10.84
N SER A 279 -8.77 -23.11 -9.97
CA SER A 279 -8.02 -24.28 -9.49
C SER A 279 -7.81 -25.33 -10.59
N ALA A 280 -8.73 -25.45 -11.56
CA ALA A 280 -8.50 -26.27 -12.74
C ALA A 280 -7.53 -25.60 -13.72
N TYR A 281 -7.54 -24.26 -13.79
CA TYR A 281 -6.54 -23.49 -14.54
C TYR A 281 -5.12 -23.71 -13.98
N PHE A 282 -4.97 -23.78 -12.65
CA PHE A 282 -3.72 -24.17 -11.98
C PHE A 282 -3.25 -25.57 -12.41
N ILE A 283 -4.15 -26.57 -12.42
CA ILE A 283 -3.80 -27.94 -12.86
C ILE A 283 -3.35 -27.95 -14.32
N SER A 284 -4.06 -27.25 -15.20
CA SER A 284 -3.67 -27.16 -16.62
C SER A 284 -2.31 -26.47 -16.80
N ALA A 285 -1.98 -25.48 -15.97
CA ALA A 285 -0.67 -24.84 -16.00
C ALA A 285 0.43 -25.81 -15.53
N PHE A 286 0.16 -26.60 -14.49
CA PHE A 286 1.08 -27.64 -14.02
C PHE A 286 1.29 -28.74 -15.07
N GLU A 287 0.23 -29.20 -15.75
CA GLU A 287 0.34 -30.15 -16.86
C GLU A 287 1.16 -29.60 -18.03
N SER A 288 1.00 -28.31 -18.36
CA SER A 288 1.84 -27.65 -19.35
C SER A 288 3.31 -27.64 -18.92
N ALA A 289 3.59 -27.33 -17.65
CA ALA A 289 4.96 -27.34 -17.12
C ALA A 289 5.57 -28.76 -17.15
N LEU A 290 4.80 -29.81 -16.82
CA LEU A 290 5.25 -31.20 -16.96
C LEU A 290 5.66 -31.50 -18.40
N LYS A 291 4.81 -31.14 -19.37
CA LYS A 291 5.07 -31.35 -20.79
C LYS A 291 6.32 -30.62 -21.26
N ASP A 292 6.46 -29.34 -20.92
CA ASP A 292 7.62 -28.52 -21.30
C ASP A 292 8.92 -29.05 -20.68
N ALA A 293 8.81 -29.64 -19.49
CA ALA A 293 9.90 -30.28 -18.78
C ALA A 293 10.21 -31.71 -19.28
N GLY A 294 9.41 -32.28 -20.18
CA GLY A 294 9.59 -33.62 -20.73
C GLY A 294 9.10 -34.76 -19.82
N ILE A 295 8.27 -34.48 -18.81
CA ILE A 295 7.62 -35.51 -17.99
C ILE A 295 6.33 -35.97 -18.67
N ILE A 296 6.21 -37.28 -18.89
CA ILE A 296 5.02 -37.88 -19.50
C ILE A 296 3.93 -38.03 -18.43
N PHE A 297 2.80 -37.36 -18.62
CA PHE A 297 1.62 -37.55 -17.78
C PHE A 297 0.60 -38.47 -18.47
N ILE A 298 0.24 -39.56 -17.80
CA ILE A 298 -0.77 -40.54 -18.23
C ILE A 298 -1.89 -40.52 -17.19
N GLN A 299 -3.04 -39.95 -17.55
CA GLN A 299 -4.21 -39.93 -16.69
C GLN A 299 -4.71 -41.37 -16.42
N ASP A 300 -4.73 -41.75 -15.14
CA ASP A 300 -5.18 -43.05 -14.66
C ASP A 300 -5.83 -42.89 -13.27
N TYR A 301 -7.16 -42.91 -13.22
CA TYR A 301 -7.92 -42.85 -11.97
C TYR A 301 -7.97 -44.19 -11.22
N SER A 302 -7.56 -45.30 -11.86
CA SER A 302 -7.50 -46.63 -11.25
C SER A 302 -6.20 -46.86 -10.48
N ALA A 303 -5.18 -46.04 -10.74
CA ALA A 303 -3.96 -46.01 -9.96
C ALA A 303 -4.31 -45.72 -8.49
N HIS A 304 -3.99 -46.67 -7.60
CA HIS A 304 -4.25 -46.52 -6.18
C HIS A 304 -3.45 -45.34 -5.65
N SER A 305 -4.11 -44.44 -4.90
CA SER A 305 -3.41 -43.33 -4.23
C SER A 305 -2.42 -43.83 -3.17
N GLY A 306 -2.44 -45.11 -2.78
CA GLY A 306 -1.40 -45.68 -1.91
C GLY A 306 -1.19 -44.90 -0.60
N ILE A 307 0.04 -44.93 -0.07
CA ILE A 307 0.49 -44.16 1.10
C ILE A 307 1.17 -42.88 0.60
N GLU A 308 1.10 -41.78 1.35
CA GLU A 308 1.92 -40.60 1.07
C GLU A 308 3.42 -40.95 1.22
N ILE A 309 4.17 -40.87 0.13
CA ILE A 309 5.60 -41.20 0.10
C ILE A 309 6.48 -39.95 0.18
N LYS A 310 5.95 -38.77 -0.19
CA LYS A 310 6.68 -37.50 -0.17
C LYS A 310 5.71 -36.32 -0.15
N GLN A 311 6.15 -35.23 0.49
CA GLN A 311 5.54 -33.91 0.36
C GLN A 311 6.59 -32.85 0.04
N PHE A 312 6.21 -31.84 -0.74
CA PHE A 312 7.01 -30.65 -1.03
C PHE A 312 6.19 -29.40 -0.70
N ARG A 313 6.82 -28.40 -0.09
CA ARG A 313 6.19 -27.11 0.25
C ARG A 313 6.82 -26.01 -0.57
N PHE A 314 5.99 -25.12 -1.07
CA PHE A 314 6.38 -24.01 -1.92
C PHE A 314 5.69 -22.73 -1.43
N SER A 315 6.39 -21.62 -1.48
CA SER A 315 5.80 -20.29 -1.35
C SER A 315 6.29 -19.41 -2.49
N ALA A 316 5.39 -18.62 -3.07
CA ALA A 316 5.73 -17.74 -4.15
C ALA A 316 6.28 -16.41 -3.65
N ALA A 317 5.65 -15.78 -2.65
CA ALA A 317 6.17 -14.53 -2.11
C ALA A 317 5.74 -14.29 -0.65
N PRO A 318 6.54 -13.53 0.13
CA PRO A 318 6.22 -13.19 1.51
C PRO A 318 5.10 -12.15 1.61
N LEU A 319 4.57 -12.01 2.83
CA LEU A 319 3.52 -11.05 3.20
C LEU A 319 3.78 -9.64 2.66
N LEU A 320 5.02 -9.15 2.78
CA LEU A 320 5.36 -7.78 2.37
C LEU A 320 5.12 -7.55 0.86
N SER A 321 5.38 -8.54 0.01
CA SER A 321 5.09 -8.46 -1.42
C SER A 321 3.58 -8.41 -1.69
N MET A 322 2.78 -9.11 -0.89
CA MET A 322 1.30 -9.00 -0.97
C MET A 322 0.85 -7.59 -0.59
N LEU A 323 1.44 -6.97 0.44
CA LEU A 323 1.10 -5.61 0.84
C LEU A 323 1.34 -4.60 -0.30
N ASP A 324 2.48 -4.73 -0.99
CA ASP A 324 2.81 -3.86 -2.14
C ASP A 324 1.81 -4.01 -3.29
N GLU A 325 1.46 -5.23 -3.68
CA GLU A 325 0.47 -5.47 -4.73
C GLU A 325 -0.93 -4.96 -4.32
N ILE A 326 -1.31 -5.16 -3.05
CA ILE A 326 -2.61 -4.71 -2.52
C ILE A 326 -2.68 -3.19 -2.44
N ASN A 327 -1.67 -2.53 -1.88
CA ASN A 327 -1.76 -1.09 -1.59
C ASN A 327 -1.28 -0.22 -2.76
N GLN A 328 -0.21 -0.58 -3.46
CA GLN A 328 0.28 0.19 -4.62
C GLN A 328 -0.50 -0.09 -5.90
N ARG A 329 -0.84 -1.35 -6.18
CA ARG A 329 -1.54 -1.77 -7.42
C ARG A 329 -3.04 -1.97 -7.23
N SER A 330 -3.52 -1.94 -5.99
CA SER A 330 -4.93 -2.12 -5.66
C SER A 330 -5.50 -3.49 -6.08
N GLN A 331 -4.67 -4.55 -6.00
CA GLN A 331 -5.09 -5.89 -6.40
C GLN A 331 -6.19 -6.44 -5.47
N ASN A 332 -7.34 -6.78 -6.05
CA ASN A 332 -8.51 -7.25 -5.30
C ASN A 332 -8.36 -8.71 -4.88
N LEU A 333 -7.88 -9.57 -5.78
CA LEU A 333 -7.70 -10.99 -5.48
C LEU A 333 -6.73 -11.18 -4.32
N HIS A 334 -5.62 -10.45 -4.32
CA HIS A 334 -4.63 -10.47 -3.25
C HIS A 334 -5.23 -10.03 -1.92
N ALA A 335 -6.05 -8.98 -1.90
CA ALA A 335 -6.71 -8.51 -0.69
C ALA A 335 -7.72 -9.51 -0.14
N GLU A 336 -8.54 -10.14 -1.00
CA GLU A 336 -9.49 -11.18 -0.59
C GLU A 336 -8.79 -12.43 -0.07
N MET A 337 -7.70 -12.85 -0.72
CA MET A 337 -6.92 -13.99 -0.27
C MET A 337 -6.26 -13.67 1.08
N LEU A 338 -5.57 -12.54 1.22
CA LEU A 338 -4.98 -12.12 2.49
C LEU A 338 -6.02 -12.04 3.63
N PHE A 339 -7.19 -11.46 3.35
CA PHE A 339 -8.29 -11.36 4.31
C PHE A 339 -8.74 -12.73 4.83
N ARG A 340 -8.91 -13.70 3.93
CA ARG A 340 -9.25 -15.08 4.30
C ARG A 340 -8.10 -15.82 4.97
N ASN A 341 -6.86 -15.58 4.55
CA ASN A 341 -5.65 -16.15 5.16
C ASN A 341 -5.53 -15.75 6.63
N VAL A 342 -5.66 -14.46 6.93
CA VAL A 342 -5.65 -13.98 8.31
C VAL A 342 -6.82 -14.59 9.09
N GLY A 343 -8.02 -14.66 8.49
CA GLY A 343 -9.16 -15.35 9.08
C GLY A 343 -8.87 -16.82 9.43
N LYS A 344 -8.19 -17.55 8.54
CA LYS A 344 -7.83 -18.94 8.75
C LYS A 344 -6.84 -19.11 9.90
N ILE A 345 -5.83 -18.26 9.97
CA ILE A 345 -4.76 -18.31 10.97
C ILE A 345 -5.25 -17.89 12.35
N VAL A 346 -6.04 -16.82 12.41
CA VAL A 346 -6.45 -16.18 13.67
C VAL A 346 -7.75 -16.78 14.21
N ALA A 347 -8.71 -17.08 13.33
CA ALA A 347 -10.05 -17.53 13.70
C ALA A 347 -10.36 -18.98 13.28
N GLY A 348 -9.39 -19.70 12.70
CA GLY A 348 -9.54 -21.11 12.26
C GLY A 348 -10.33 -21.29 10.96
N GLU A 349 -10.81 -20.21 10.34
CA GLU A 349 -11.78 -20.23 9.24
C GLU A 349 -11.33 -19.35 8.07
N GLY A 350 -11.04 -19.96 6.91
CA GLY A 350 -10.62 -19.26 5.69
C GLY A 350 -11.80 -18.72 4.88
N SER A 351 -12.62 -17.87 5.50
CA SER A 351 -13.86 -17.34 4.92
C SER A 351 -13.96 -15.83 5.08
N VAL A 352 -14.97 -15.22 4.47
CA VAL A 352 -15.29 -13.80 4.70
C VAL A 352 -15.60 -13.55 6.19
N GLU A 353 -16.33 -14.46 6.84
CA GLU A 353 -16.62 -14.35 8.28
C GLU A 353 -15.37 -14.53 9.14
N GLY A 354 -14.47 -15.44 8.74
CA GLY A 354 -13.15 -15.57 9.37
C GLY A 354 -12.33 -14.28 9.30
N GLY A 355 -12.28 -13.65 8.11
CA GLY A 355 -11.60 -12.36 7.93
C GLY A 355 -12.22 -11.25 8.80
N LYS A 356 -13.55 -11.16 8.85
CA LYS A 356 -14.27 -10.20 9.73
C LYS A 356 -13.95 -10.41 11.21
N LYS A 357 -13.83 -11.67 11.66
CA LYS A 357 -13.41 -12.01 13.04
C LYS A 357 -11.98 -11.54 13.32
N ALA A 358 -11.07 -11.70 12.36
CA ALA A 358 -9.70 -11.20 12.49
C ALA A 358 -9.62 -9.66 12.55
N GLU A 359 -10.34 -8.95 11.67
CA GLU A 359 -10.43 -7.49 11.72
C GLU A 359 -11.06 -7.01 13.04
N THR A 360 -12.09 -7.71 13.53
CA THR A 360 -12.69 -7.45 14.84
C THR A 360 -11.66 -7.59 15.97
N LEU A 361 -10.83 -8.64 15.95
CA LEU A 361 -9.75 -8.81 16.94
C LEU A 361 -8.75 -7.65 16.87
N PHE A 362 -8.27 -7.31 15.68
CA PHE A 362 -7.34 -6.20 15.48
C PHE A 362 -7.92 -4.87 15.98
N LEU A 363 -9.13 -4.52 15.55
CA LEU A 363 -9.78 -3.27 15.93
C LEU A 363 -9.95 -3.16 17.45
N ASN A 364 -10.38 -4.24 18.11
CA ASN A 364 -10.46 -4.28 19.58
C ASN A 364 -9.10 -4.10 20.26
N GLN A 365 -8.02 -4.73 19.74
CA GLN A 365 -6.66 -4.60 20.29
C GLN A 365 -6.12 -3.17 20.21
N ILE A 366 -6.56 -2.39 19.21
CA ILE A 366 -6.18 -0.99 19.04
C ILE A 366 -7.18 0.00 19.65
N GLY A 367 -8.21 -0.49 20.35
CA GLY A 367 -9.19 0.32 21.05
C GLY A 367 -10.30 0.92 20.15
N ILE A 368 -10.42 0.47 18.91
CA ILE A 368 -11.44 0.94 17.97
C ILE A 368 -12.64 -0.01 17.98
N SER A 369 -13.86 0.52 18.13
CA SER A 369 -15.07 -0.30 18.05
C SER A 369 -15.25 -0.90 16.64
N PRO A 370 -15.36 -2.24 16.51
CA PRO A 370 -15.62 -2.90 15.23
C PRO A 370 -16.94 -2.45 14.57
N SER A 371 -17.92 -1.98 15.35
CA SER A 371 -19.20 -1.47 14.83
C SER A 371 -19.07 -0.22 13.96
N HIS A 372 -17.91 0.45 14.00
CA HIS A 372 -17.58 1.57 13.11
C HIS A 372 -17.21 1.15 11.69
N PHE A 373 -17.09 -0.16 11.44
CA PHE A 373 -16.88 -0.75 10.13
C PHE A 373 -18.05 -1.67 9.78
N LYS A 374 -18.53 -1.57 8.55
CA LYS A 374 -19.40 -2.59 7.95
C LYS A 374 -18.58 -3.23 6.85
N VAL A 375 -18.14 -4.47 7.07
CA VAL A 375 -17.25 -5.20 6.17
C VAL A 375 -17.99 -6.41 5.60
N PHE A 376 -17.95 -6.51 4.27
CA PHE A 376 -18.58 -7.56 3.48
C PHE A 376 -17.59 -8.29 2.58
N ASP A 377 -16.38 -7.76 2.42
CA ASP A 377 -15.27 -8.32 1.65
C ASP A 377 -13.94 -7.66 2.11
N GLY A 378 -12.79 -8.21 1.73
CA GLY A 378 -11.47 -7.68 2.10
C GLY A 378 -10.94 -6.62 1.14
N CYS A 379 -11.45 -6.57 -0.09
CA CYS A 379 -10.95 -5.68 -1.13
C CYS A 379 -11.72 -4.36 -1.26
N GLY A 380 -12.90 -4.24 -0.68
CA GLY A 380 -13.72 -3.04 -0.75
C GLY A 380 -14.55 -2.91 -2.03
N LEU A 381 -14.80 -4.00 -2.76
CA LEU A 381 -15.56 -4.00 -4.02
C LEU A 381 -17.08 -4.04 -3.79
N SER A 382 -17.51 -4.57 -2.63
CA SER A 382 -18.90 -4.56 -2.19
C SER A 382 -19.35 -3.13 -1.89
N PRO A 383 -20.46 -2.67 -2.50
CA PRO A 383 -21.03 -1.35 -2.21
C PRO A 383 -21.67 -1.27 -0.82
N LEU A 384 -21.83 -2.40 -0.14
CA LEU A 384 -22.37 -2.47 1.23
C LEU A 384 -21.33 -2.12 2.28
N ASN A 385 -20.04 -2.15 1.92
CA ASN A 385 -18.98 -1.74 2.84
C ASN A 385 -19.20 -0.30 3.32
N LYS A 386 -18.94 -0.04 4.60
CA LYS A 386 -19.03 1.29 5.20
C LYS A 386 -17.92 1.51 6.21
N VAL A 387 -17.31 2.69 6.18
CA VAL A 387 -16.31 3.16 7.14
C VAL A 387 -16.63 4.58 7.56
N LYS A 388 -16.05 5.02 8.67
CA LYS A 388 -16.11 6.42 9.13
C LYS A 388 -14.77 7.11 8.89
N PRO A 389 -14.72 8.31 8.27
CA PRO A 389 -13.46 9.02 8.05
C PRO A 389 -12.61 9.21 9.33
N SER A 390 -13.24 9.57 10.46
CA SER A 390 -12.57 9.78 11.76
C SER A 390 -11.89 8.51 12.29
N VAL A 391 -12.50 7.36 12.04
CA VAL A 391 -12.03 6.05 12.49
C VAL A 391 -10.92 5.51 11.60
N ILE A 392 -10.96 5.83 10.30
CA ILE A 392 -9.86 5.51 9.39
C ILE A 392 -8.60 6.28 9.78
N THR A 393 -8.70 7.59 10.08
CA THR A 393 -7.51 8.35 10.51
C THR A 393 -6.99 7.89 11.87
N GLU A 394 -7.87 7.48 12.78
CA GLU A 394 -7.48 6.85 14.05
C GLU A 394 -6.68 5.55 13.84
N MET A 395 -7.18 4.63 13.00
CA MET A 395 -6.49 3.39 12.65
C MET A 395 -5.14 3.66 11.95
N LEU A 396 -5.10 4.58 10.99
CA LEU A 396 -3.86 4.96 10.30
C LEU A 396 -2.84 5.58 11.26
N SER A 397 -3.29 6.40 12.22
CA SER A 397 -2.45 6.99 13.26
C SER A 397 -1.90 5.95 14.24
N TYR A 398 -2.67 4.91 14.56
CA TYR A 398 -2.15 3.75 15.29
C TYR A 398 -1.04 3.05 14.50
N MET A 399 -1.29 2.72 13.23
CA MET A 399 -0.31 2.01 12.39
C MET A 399 0.99 2.80 12.19
N ALA A 400 0.89 4.13 12.06
CA ALA A 400 2.05 5.01 11.93
C ALA A 400 2.94 5.04 13.18
N ARG A 401 2.40 4.73 14.36
CA ARG A 401 3.16 4.63 15.63
C ARG A 401 3.60 3.21 15.96
N SER A 402 3.16 2.22 15.18
CA SER A 402 3.52 0.83 15.43
C SER A 402 4.98 0.56 15.05
N PRO A 403 5.64 -0.47 15.63
CA PRO A 403 6.97 -0.90 15.20
C PRO A 403 7.05 -1.37 13.73
N ARG A 404 5.90 -1.56 13.08
CA ARG A 404 5.78 -1.98 11.67
C ARG A 404 5.34 -0.82 10.76
N SER A 405 5.41 0.41 11.24
CA SER A 405 4.98 1.62 10.51
C SER A 405 5.64 1.74 9.13
N TYR A 406 6.95 1.50 9.05
CA TYR A 406 7.71 1.55 7.81
C TYR A 406 7.10 0.65 6.72
N PHE A 407 6.90 -0.63 7.01
CA PHE A 407 6.34 -1.59 6.05
C PHE A 407 4.90 -1.23 5.62
N TYR A 408 4.10 -0.71 6.56
CA TYR A 408 2.73 -0.33 6.27
C TYR A 408 2.68 0.88 5.35
N ILE A 409 3.39 1.95 5.71
CA ILE A 409 3.38 3.25 5.01
C ILE A 409 4.02 3.12 3.63
N GLU A 410 5.15 2.42 3.51
CA GLU A 410 5.84 2.27 2.23
C GLU A 410 5.10 1.36 1.25
N SER A 411 4.18 0.50 1.72
CA SER A 411 3.32 -0.28 0.82
C SER A 411 2.29 0.59 0.06
N PHE A 412 2.06 1.85 0.48
CA PHE A 412 1.08 2.72 -0.15
C PHE A 412 1.66 3.39 -1.39
N ALA A 413 0.79 3.75 -2.35
CA ALA A 413 1.24 4.48 -3.53
C ALA A 413 1.72 5.89 -3.17
N SER A 414 2.67 6.42 -3.94
CA SER A 414 3.05 7.83 -3.97
C SER A 414 2.71 8.43 -5.34
N PRO A 415 2.56 9.76 -5.48
CA PRO A 415 2.41 10.40 -6.78
C PRO A 415 3.50 9.93 -7.75
N GLY A 416 3.11 9.53 -8.96
CA GLY A 416 4.04 8.93 -9.95
C GLY A 416 4.25 7.41 -9.81
N VAL A 417 3.79 6.78 -8.73
CA VAL A 417 3.93 5.33 -8.46
C VAL A 417 2.56 4.66 -8.30
N GLY A 418 2.45 3.39 -8.70
CA GLY A 418 1.25 2.58 -8.48
C GLY A 418 -0.03 3.18 -9.06
N THR A 419 -1.12 3.13 -8.30
CA THR A 419 -2.42 3.74 -8.66
C THR A 419 -2.38 5.27 -8.71
N ALA A 420 -1.32 5.90 -8.21
CA ALA A 420 -1.08 7.34 -8.29
C ALA A 420 -0.08 7.74 -9.40
N SER A 421 0.29 6.82 -10.30
CA SER A 421 1.21 7.07 -11.42
C SER A 421 0.87 8.23 -12.36
N LYS A 422 -0.41 8.59 -12.44
CA LYS A 422 -0.92 9.72 -13.23
C LYS A 422 -1.64 10.77 -12.37
N ARG A 423 -1.39 10.80 -11.07
CA ARG A 423 -2.08 11.67 -10.10
C ARG A 423 -1.06 12.58 -9.44
N MET A 424 -1.44 13.85 -9.26
CA MET A 424 -0.64 14.83 -8.52
C MET A 424 0.83 14.92 -8.99
N ASN A 425 1.08 14.72 -10.28
CA ASN A 425 2.43 14.79 -10.86
C ASN A 425 3.03 16.21 -10.82
N SER A 426 2.20 17.23 -10.57
CA SER A 426 2.62 18.62 -10.38
C SER A 426 2.84 19.00 -8.92
N LEU A 427 2.62 18.09 -7.97
CA LEU A 427 2.89 18.35 -6.55
C LEU A 427 4.39 18.61 -6.38
N ALA A 428 4.76 19.73 -5.78
CA ALA A 428 6.18 20.14 -5.68
C ALA A 428 7.05 19.15 -4.89
N MET A 429 6.43 18.46 -3.91
CA MET A 429 7.11 17.50 -3.03
C MET A 429 6.29 16.20 -2.94
N PRO A 430 6.24 15.38 -4.02
CA PRO A 430 5.40 14.18 -4.07
C PRO A 430 5.76 13.14 -3.01
N GLN A 431 6.99 13.15 -2.52
CA GLN A 431 7.49 12.29 -1.45
C GLN A 431 6.89 12.58 -0.07
N GLN A 432 6.29 13.76 0.15
CA GLN A 432 5.62 14.13 1.40
C GLN A 432 4.28 13.41 1.61
N THR A 433 3.92 12.48 0.74
CA THR A 433 2.67 11.75 0.91
C THR A 433 2.74 10.30 0.44
N ARG A 434 1.92 9.49 1.09
CA ARG A 434 1.62 8.10 0.76
C ARG A 434 0.11 7.92 0.84
N LEU A 435 -0.48 7.29 -0.16
CA LEU A 435 -1.93 7.20 -0.28
C LEU A 435 -2.41 5.88 -0.87
N LYS A 436 -3.60 5.49 -0.42
CA LYS A 436 -4.42 4.45 -1.02
C LYS A 436 -5.61 5.09 -1.72
N THR A 437 -5.78 4.73 -2.98
CA THR A 437 -6.93 5.15 -3.79
C THR A 437 -8.12 4.21 -3.60
N GLY A 438 -9.33 4.77 -3.70
CA GLY A 438 -10.58 4.03 -3.77
C GLY A 438 -11.48 4.56 -4.88
N PHE A 439 -12.04 3.65 -5.67
CA PHE A 439 -13.08 3.96 -6.65
C PHE A 439 -14.00 2.75 -6.86
N ILE A 440 -15.29 2.91 -6.61
CA ILE A 440 -16.36 2.03 -7.13
C ILE A 440 -17.59 2.88 -7.44
N SER A 441 -18.00 2.98 -8.70
CA SER A 441 -19.23 3.72 -9.06
C SER A 441 -19.19 5.15 -8.47
N GLU A 442 -20.28 5.60 -7.85
CA GLU A 442 -20.43 6.95 -7.27
C GLU A 442 -19.63 7.18 -5.96
N ALA A 443 -18.62 6.35 -5.68
CA ALA A 443 -17.77 6.42 -4.49
C ALA A 443 -16.30 6.54 -4.87
N HIS A 444 -15.67 7.64 -4.43
CA HIS A 444 -14.25 7.94 -4.65
C HIS A 444 -13.58 8.26 -3.31
N ALA A 445 -12.33 7.84 -3.14
CA ALA A 445 -11.61 8.08 -1.90
C ALA A 445 -10.09 8.19 -2.07
N LEU A 446 -9.49 8.95 -1.16
CA LEU A 446 -8.06 9.00 -0.88
C LEU A 446 -7.85 8.90 0.63
N VAL A 447 -7.02 7.96 1.06
CA VAL A 447 -6.64 7.82 2.48
C VAL A 447 -5.14 7.55 2.60
N GLY A 448 -4.52 7.93 3.70
CA GLY A 448 -3.09 7.71 3.89
C GLY A 448 -2.45 8.78 4.76
N TYR A 449 -1.25 9.20 4.37
CA TYR A 449 -0.33 9.98 5.18
C TYR A 449 0.18 11.21 4.44
N ILE A 450 0.33 12.31 5.17
CA ILE A 450 1.06 13.51 4.77
C ILE A 450 2.17 13.72 5.80
N PHE A 451 3.40 13.85 5.33
CA PHE A 451 4.60 14.07 6.13
C PHE A 451 4.87 15.57 6.19
N THR A 452 4.61 16.17 7.34
CA THR A 452 4.79 17.62 7.48
C THR A 452 6.26 17.93 7.71
N MET A 453 6.67 19.11 7.25
CA MET A 453 8.00 19.64 7.49
C MET A 453 8.21 20.00 8.95
N THR A 454 7.14 20.18 9.72
CA THR A 454 7.16 20.47 11.17
C THR A 454 7.50 19.25 12.04
N GLY A 455 7.74 18.08 11.44
CA GLY A 455 8.10 16.85 12.16
C GLY A 455 6.89 16.10 12.72
N ASP A 456 5.69 16.32 12.16
CA ASP A 456 4.50 15.51 12.43
C ASP A 456 4.10 14.72 11.18
N THR A 457 3.24 13.73 11.37
CA THR A 457 2.46 13.10 10.30
C THR A 457 1.04 13.52 10.46
N LEU A 458 0.38 13.75 9.34
CA LEU A 458 -1.06 13.76 9.30
C LEU A 458 -1.54 12.44 8.72
N SER A 459 -2.37 11.74 9.48
CA SER A 459 -3.24 10.71 8.93
C SER A 459 -4.46 11.39 8.31
N VAL A 460 -4.78 11.05 7.07
CA VAL A 460 -5.80 11.71 6.26
C VAL A 460 -6.75 10.68 5.68
N SER A 461 -8.04 11.00 5.71
CA SER A 461 -9.03 10.29 4.92
C SER A 461 -9.99 11.28 4.27
N ALA A 462 -10.28 11.09 2.99
CA ALA A 462 -11.20 11.91 2.21
C ALA A 462 -12.06 11.00 1.31
N TYR A 463 -13.37 11.18 1.37
CA TYR A 463 -14.38 10.40 0.68
C TYR A 463 -15.36 11.34 -0.04
N LEU A 464 -15.65 11.01 -1.29
CA LEU A 464 -16.71 11.61 -2.08
C LEU A 464 -17.66 10.49 -2.51
N ASN A 465 -18.84 10.46 -1.87
CA ASN A 465 -19.93 9.55 -2.24
C ASN A 465 -21.06 10.31 -2.91
N ASP A 466 -22.04 9.56 -3.40
CA ASP A 466 -23.27 10.11 -3.98
C ASP A 466 -22.95 11.09 -5.14
N THR A 467 -21.88 10.80 -5.89
CA THR A 467 -21.38 11.69 -6.95
C THR A 467 -22.29 11.73 -8.17
N GLY A 468 -23.29 10.84 -8.25
CA GLY A 468 -24.32 10.86 -9.28
C GLY A 468 -23.75 10.90 -10.71
N LYS A 469 -24.18 11.88 -11.50
CA LYS A 469 -23.76 12.05 -12.90
C LYS A 469 -22.46 12.87 -13.07
N ASN A 470 -21.80 13.25 -11.96
CA ASN A 470 -20.54 13.97 -12.07
C ASN A 470 -19.47 13.08 -12.73
N PRO A 471 -18.71 13.57 -13.73
CA PRO A 471 -17.70 12.76 -14.40
C PRO A 471 -16.60 12.26 -13.44
N ASP A 472 -16.26 10.97 -13.48
CA ASP A 472 -15.28 10.33 -12.58
C ASP A 472 -13.92 11.03 -12.59
N ASN A 473 -13.45 11.47 -13.77
CA ASN A 473 -12.21 12.23 -13.89
C ASN A 473 -12.27 13.55 -13.11
N LYS A 474 -13.40 14.27 -13.20
CA LYS A 474 -13.60 15.52 -12.45
C LYS A 474 -13.63 15.28 -10.94
N VAL A 475 -14.33 14.22 -10.49
CA VAL A 475 -14.37 13.84 -9.06
C VAL A 475 -12.96 13.51 -8.55
N LYS A 476 -12.19 12.75 -9.34
CA LYS A 476 -10.81 12.42 -9.03
C LYS A 476 -9.91 13.66 -8.95
N ASP A 477 -10.04 14.60 -9.88
CA ASP A 477 -9.28 15.85 -9.89
C ASP A 477 -9.61 16.73 -8.67
N VAL A 478 -10.88 16.74 -8.24
CA VAL A 478 -11.30 17.41 -7.00
C VAL A 478 -10.62 16.78 -5.78
N LEU A 479 -10.58 15.45 -5.68
CA LEU A 479 -9.86 14.76 -4.60
C LEU A 479 -8.35 15.05 -4.63
N ASP A 480 -7.73 15.02 -5.80
CA ASP A 480 -6.30 15.34 -5.96
C ASP A 480 -6.00 16.79 -5.54
N THR A 481 -6.92 17.71 -5.83
CA THR A 481 -6.79 19.11 -5.40
C THR A 481 -6.96 19.27 -3.89
N ILE A 482 -7.94 18.58 -3.28
CA ILE A 482 -8.10 18.56 -1.82
C ILE A 482 -6.81 18.05 -1.17
N TRP A 483 -6.30 16.91 -1.66
CA TRP A 483 -5.10 16.30 -1.11
C TRP A 483 -3.87 17.20 -1.28
N SER A 484 -3.67 17.79 -2.45
CA SER A 484 -2.55 18.72 -2.71
C SER A 484 -2.62 19.95 -1.81
N ARG A 485 -3.82 20.53 -1.62
CA ARG A 485 -4.02 21.65 -0.68
C ARG A 485 -3.73 21.25 0.76
N LEU A 486 -4.04 20.02 1.17
CA LEU A 486 -3.67 19.53 2.50
C LEU A 486 -2.15 19.44 2.66
N VAL A 487 -1.43 18.93 1.64
CA VAL A 487 0.04 18.86 1.65
C VAL A 487 0.63 20.27 1.75
N GLU A 488 0.18 21.20 0.90
CA GLU A 488 0.64 22.59 0.91
C GLU A 488 0.38 23.27 2.27
N LYS A 489 -0.88 23.27 2.73
CA LYS A 489 -1.28 23.92 3.99
C LYS A 489 -0.68 23.29 5.24
N SER A 490 -0.32 21.99 5.21
CA SER A 490 0.34 21.34 6.35
C SER A 490 1.70 21.93 6.70
N ASN A 491 2.29 22.68 5.77
CA ASN A 491 3.60 23.34 5.91
C ASN A 491 3.50 24.87 5.91
N ASP A 492 2.29 25.43 5.73
CA ASP A 492 2.08 26.87 5.73
C ASP A 492 2.46 27.47 7.08
N HIS A 493 3.07 28.65 7.04
CA HIS A 493 3.55 29.38 8.21
C HIS A 493 4.60 28.64 9.05
N TYR A 494 5.20 27.56 8.54
CA TYR A 494 6.31 26.91 9.24
C TYR A 494 7.51 27.88 9.33
N PRO A 495 7.88 28.44 10.50
CA PRO A 495 8.73 29.63 10.58
C PRO A 495 10.11 29.46 9.94
N SER A 496 10.76 28.32 10.17
CA SER A 496 12.08 28.04 9.57
C SER A 496 12.00 27.88 8.05
N LEU A 497 10.95 27.26 7.51
CA LEU A 497 10.76 27.22 6.05
C LEU A 497 10.48 28.62 5.48
N MET A 498 9.63 29.41 6.14
CA MET A 498 9.34 30.77 5.71
C MET A 498 10.58 31.66 5.76
N LEU A 499 11.42 31.50 6.79
CA LEU A 499 12.71 32.16 6.89
C LEU A 499 13.63 31.73 5.75
N ALA A 500 13.74 30.43 5.48
CA ALA A 500 14.56 29.91 4.38
C ALA A 500 14.12 30.47 3.01
N LYS A 501 12.82 30.46 2.71
CA LYS A 501 12.26 31.05 1.49
C LYS A 501 12.55 32.55 1.40
N LYS A 502 12.34 33.29 2.49
CA LYS A 502 12.64 34.73 2.56
C LYS A 502 14.11 35.01 2.30
N LEU A 503 15.02 34.28 2.95
CA LEU A 503 16.45 34.41 2.73
C LEU A 503 16.80 34.16 1.26
N TRP A 504 16.25 33.08 0.67
CA TRP A 504 16.49 32.75 -0.74
C TRP A 504 16.05 33.89 -1.68
N LEU A 505 14.84 34.44 -1.48
CA LEU A 505 14.33 35.57 -2.25
C LEU A 505 15.20 36.82 -2.10
N GLN A 506 15.73 37.11 -0.91
CA GLN A 506 16.64 38.23 -0.69
C GLN A 506 17.98 38.05 -1.45
N GLY A 507 18.39 36.80 -1.69
CA GLY A 507 19.59 36.45 -2.46
C GLY A 507 19.39 36.32 -3.98
N LEU A 508 18.22 36.66 -4.54
CA LEU A 508 17.90 36.50 -5.98
C LEU A 508 18.92 37.18 -6.92
N SER A 509 19.45 38.33 -6.51
CA SER A 509 20.42 39.12 -7.26
C SER A 509 21.84 38.54 -7.20
N VAL A 510 22.14 37.68 -6.23
CA VAL A 510 23.47 37.09 -6.02
C VAL A 510 23.67 35.93 -6.99
N LYS A 511 24.65 36.07 -7.89
CA LYS A 511 24.96 35.10 -8.95
C LYS A 511 26.28 34.38 -8.68
N GLY A 512 26.36 33.12 -9.12
CA GLY A 512 27.51 32.24 -8.92
C GLY A 512 27.46 31.53 -7.57
N LEU A 513 27.88 30.26 -7.55
CA LEU A 513 27.78 29.41 -6.35
C LEU A 513 28.59 29.98 -5.18
N GLU A 514 29.83 30.38 -5.40
CA GLU A 514 30.72 30.93 -4.35
C GLU A 514 30.12 32.17 -3.69
N ASN A 515 29.65 33.13 -4.49
CA ASN A 515 29.01 34.34 -3.96
C ASN A 515 27.71 34.03 -3.20
N ARG A 516 26.95 33.03 -3.65
CA ARG A 516 25.73 32.59 -2.95
C ARG A 516 26.09 31.92 -1.62
N LEU A 517 27.12 31.08 -1.57
CA LEU A 517 27.62 30.47 -0.33
C LEU A 517 28.06 31.54 0.67
N ASP A 518 28.84 32.54 0.24
CA ASP A 518 29.25 33.68 1.09
C ASP A 518 28.04 34.51 1.58
N TYR A 519 27.08 34.78 0.70
CA TYR A 519 25.86 35.53 1.06
C TYR A 519 25.02 34.79 2.11
N PHE A 520 24.70 33.51 1.89
CA PHE A 520 23.83 32.76 2.79
C PHE A 520 24.53 32.36 4.09
N SER A 521 25.83 32.11 4.07
CA SER A 521 26.60 31.91 5.30
C SER A 521 26.55 33.16 6.18
N LYS A 522 26.74 34.36 5.61
CA LYS A 522 26.58 35.64 6.31
C LYS A 522 25.15 35.85 6.83
N ALA A 523 24.15 35.49 6.04
CA ALA A 523 22.75 35.66 6.42
C ALA A 523 22.31 34.77 7.61
N LEU A 524 23.02 33.66 7.85
CA LEU A 524 22.81 32.77 9.00
C LEU A 524 23.78 33.02 10.16
N LEU A 525 24.57 34.10 10.12
CA LEU A 525 25.37 34.51 11.28
C LEU A 525 24.46 34.91 12.44
N ASN A 526 24.88 34.56 13.65
CA ASN A 526 24.13 34.73 14.91
C ASN A 526 22.91 33.80 15.07
N THR A 527 22.68 32.84 14.16
CA THR A 527 21.75 31.74 14.47
C THR A 527 22.29 30.98 15.70
N PRO A 528 21.46 30.75 16.75
CA PRO A 528 21.92 30.10 17.97
C PRO A 528 22.59 28.74 17.72
N TYR A 529 23.67 28.45 18.44
CA TYR A 529 24.34 27.16 18.37
C TYR A 529 23.69 26.16 19.34
N LEU A 530 23.23 25.01 18.84
CA LEU A 530 22.68 23.91 19.66
C LEU A 530 23.21 22.59 19.11
N LEU A 531 23.64 21.67 19.97
CA LEU A 531 24.07 20.33 19.52
C LEU A 531 22.88 19.47 19.09
N GLY A 532 23.04 18.81 17.94
CA GLY A 532 22.03 17.94 17.33
C GLY A 532 20.73 18.64 16.92
N PRO A 533 20.73 19.81 16.27
CA PRO A 533 19.52 20.48 15.81
C PRO A 533 19.05 19.85 14.48
N MET A 534 18.92 18.52 14.46
CA MET A 534 18.51 17.75 13.29
C MET A 534 17.04 17.34 13.38
N GLY A 535 16.41 17.24 12.22
CA GLY A 535 15.10 16.65 12.07
C GLY A 535 15.19 15.43 11.21
N GLU A 536 14.88 14.28 11.80
CA GLU A 536 14.56 13.06 11.07
C GLU A 536 13.02 12.99 11.01
N SER A 537 12.47 12.34 9.99
CA SER A 537 11.00 12.21 9.89
C SER A 537 10.42 11.72 11.21
N TYR A 538 9.15 12.00 11.51
CA TYR A 538 8.50 11.53 12.74
C TYR A 538 8.57 9.99 12.95
N ILE A 539 8.90 9.23 11.90
CA ILE A 539 9.06 7.77 11.91
C ILE A 539 10.33 7.38 12.70
N ASP A 540 11.33 8.25 12.73
CA ASP A 540 12.59 8.01 13.43
C ASP A 540 12.51 8.41 14.89
N SER A 541 13.01 7.54 15.77
CA SER A 541 13.03 7.77 17.22
C SER A 541 14.16 8.69 17.69
N ILE A 542 15.03 9.12 16.78
CA ILE A 542 16.33 9.73 17.12
C ILE A 542 16.25 11.25 17.18
N ASP A 543 15.60 11.88 16.21
CA ASP A 543 15.59 13.34 16.07
C ASP A 543 14.19 13.86 15.82
N SER A 544 13.66 14.61 16.79
CA SER A 544 12.25 15.05 16.80
C SER A 544 12.03 16.45 16.22
N LYS A 545 13.09 17.11 15.74
CA LYS A 545 12.97 18.47 15.21
C LYS A 545 12.46 18.44 13.75
N PRO A 546 11.93 19.55 13.26
CA PRO A 546 11.56 19.70 11.85
C PRO A 546 12.74 19.49 10.87
N LEU A 547 12.41 19.14 9.63
CA LEU A 547 13.42 18.89 8.60
C LEU A 547 14.18 20.14 8.15
N ILE A 548 13.53 21.29 7.98
CA ILE A 548 14.24 22.57 7.88
C ILE A 548 14.22 23.18 9.26
N TYR A 549 15.34 23.42 9.91
CA TYR A 549 15.35 23.97 11.26
C TYR A 549 16.40 25.06 11.37
N LEU A 550 15.94 26.31 11.48
CA LEU A 550 16.76 27.52 11.51
C LEU A 550 16.65 28.27 12.84
N ASP A 551 15.95 27.71 13.83
CA ASP A 551 15.88 28.27 15.19
C ASP A 551 17.23 28.12 15.91
N SER A 552 17.97 27.06 15.59
CA SER A 552 19.37 26.86 15.98
C SER A 552 20.06 25.91 15.00
N VAL A 553 21.39 25.94 14.96
CA VAL A 553 22.24 25.12 14.10
C VAL A 553 23.45 24.59 14.86
N ASP A 554 24.02 23.49 14.39
CA ASP A 554 25.38 23.07 14.70
C ASP A 554 26.26 23.26 13.47
N CYS A 555 27.51 22.81 13.54
CA CYS A 555 28.45 22.95 12.43
C CYS A 555 27.96 22.26 11.14
N VAL A 556 27.33 21.09 11.25
CA VAL A 556 26.88 20.29 10.09
C VAL A 556 25.62 20.90 9.48
N THR A 557 24.59 21.11 10.30
CA THR A 557 23.30 21.64 9.85
C THR A 557 23.43 23.07 9.33
N TYR A 558 24.36 23.88 9.84
CA TYR A 558 24.67 25.20 9.28
C TYR A 558 25.15 25.09 7.82
N ILE A 559 26.15 24.24 7.56
CA ILE A 559 26.71 24.03 6.20
C ILE A 559 25.62 23.52 5.26
N GLU A 560 24.80 22.58 5.71
CA GLU A 560 23.74 22.00 4.90
C GLU A 560 22.68 23.01 4.50
N HIS A 561 22.22 23.86 5.42
CA HIS A 561 21.25 24.91 5.10
C HIS A 561 21.84 25.97 4.17
N VAL A 562 23.10 26.37 4.38
CA VAL A 562 23.81 27.29 3.47
C VAL A 562 23.90 26.69 2.07
N LEU A 563 24.31 25.43 1.96
CA LEU A 563 24.44 24.74 0.67
C LEU A 563 23.08 24.58 -0.02
N ALA A 564 22.03 24.22 0.73
CA ALA A 564 20.67 24.11 0.20
C ALA A 564 20.18 25.45 -0.36
N LEU A 565 20.34 26.55 0.39
CA LEU A 565 19.97 27.90 -0.07
C LEU A 565 20.78 28.35 -1.30
N ALA A 566 22.09 28.06 -1.30
CA ALA A 566 22.99 28.46 -2.38
C ALA A 566 22.69 27.72 -3.69
N THR A 567 22.31 26.44 -3.62
CA THR A 567 22.10 25.56 -4.78
C THR A 567 20.64 25.49 -5.25
N ALA A 568 19.68 25.89 -4.41
CA ALA A 568 18.26 25.96 -4.77
C ALA A 568 18.01 26.88 -5.97
N SER A 569 17.23 26.38 -6.93
CA SER A 569 16.87 27.08 -8.17
C SER A 569 15.71 28.06 -7.99
N HIS A 570 14.84 27.80 -7.00
CA HIS A 570 13.77 28.67 -6.52
C HIS A 570 13.50 28.43 -5.02
N GLU A 571 12.79 29.34 -4.36
CA GLU A 571 12.49 29.33 -2.93
C GLU A 571 11.78 28.04 -2.48
N ASP A 572 10.88 27.49 -3.30
CA ASP A 572 10.20 26.22 -2.99
C ASP A 572 11.11 24.99 -3.11
N SER A 573 12.26 25.11 -3.79
CA SER A 573 13.23 24.01 -3.92
C SER A 573 14.22 23.89 -2.76
N VAL A 574 14.24 24.85 -1.81
CA VAL A 574 15.21 24.83 -0.70
C VAL A 574 15.10 23.54 0.11
N PHE A 575 13.88 23.06 0.35
CA PHE A 575 13.66 21.81 1.06
C PHE A 575 14.19 20.60 0.30
N SER A 576 13.83 20.45 -0.98
CA SER A 576 14.26 19.30 -1.78
C SER A 576 15.78 19.28 -1.92
N GLN A 577 16.43 20.44 -2.05
CA GLN A 577 17.89 20.51 -2.01
C GLN A 577 18.46 20.06 -0.67
N LEU A 578 17.91 20.55 0.45
CA LEU A 578 18.36 20.12 1.78
C LEU A 578 18.21 18.61 1.97
N GLN A 579 17.11 18.04 1.50
CA GLN A 579 16.85 16.61 1.52
C GLN A 579 17.91 15.83 0.73
N GLN A 580 18.23 16.24 -0.51
CA GLN A 580 19.25 15.57 -1.33
C GLN A 580 20.67 15.72 -0.76
N ILE A 581 20.94 16.86 -0.12
CA ILE A 581 22.20 17.08 0.60
C ILE A 581 22.31 16.11 1.76
N ARG A 582 21.26 16.01 2.58
CA ARG A 582 21.30 15.26 3.85
C ARG A 582 21.22 13.75 3.70
N TYR A 583 20.48 13.26 2.71
CA TYR A 583 20.07 11.86 2.65
C TYR A 583 20.50 11.18 1.36
N PHE A 584 20.91 9.92 1.44
CA PHE A 584 21.10 9.07 0.25
C PHE A 584 19.79 8.90 -0.51
N ASP A 585 19.84 9.16 -1.82
CA ASP A 585 18.68 9.19 -2.71
C ASP A 585 17.53 10.10 -2.26
N GLY A 586 17.81 11.04 -1.34
CA GLY A 586 16.80 11.88 -0.70
C GLY A 586 15.84 11.13 0.23
N LYS A 587 16.12 9.88 0.64
CA LYS A 587 15.26 9.13 1.57
C LYS A 587 15.41 9.68 3.00
N ILE A 588 14.39 10.37 3.51
CA ILE A 588 14.44 10.93 4.86
C ILE A 588 14.38 9.81 5.89
N GLY A 589 15.41 9.75 6.73
CA GLY A 589 15.42 8.97 7.95
C GLY A 589 16.83 8.61 8.39
N TYR A 590 16.97 8.19 9.64
CA TYR A 590 18.28 8.06 10.28
C TYR A 590 19.21 7.08 9.55
N LEU A 591 18.67 5.97 9.05
CA LEU A 591 19.45 4.95 8.32
C LEU A 591 19.98 5.44 6.96
N TYR A 592 19.31 6.43 6.35
CA TYR A 592 19.65 6.97 5.04
C TYR A 592 20.38 8.31 5.13
N ARG A 593 20.66 8.78 6.34
CA ARG A 593 21.32 10.04 6.61
C ARG A 593 22.81 9.94 6.34
N LYS A 594 23.34 10.99 5.71
CA LYS A 594 24.77 11.23 5.59
C LYS A 594 25.30 11.76 6.94
N HIS A 595 25.73 10.85 7.81
CA HIS A 595 26.22 11.15 9.16
C HIS A 595 27.67 11.68 9.18
N TYR A 596 28.50 11.23 8.24
CA TYR A 596 29.94 11.45 8.29
C TYR A 596 30.35 12.39 7.17
N PHE A 597 30.51 13.68 7.48
CA PHE A 597 30.81 14.70 6.46
C PHE A 597 31.98 14.30 5.54
N VAL A 598 33.06 13.76 6.12
CA VAL A 598 34.25 13.37 5.36
C VAL A 598 33.98 12.20 4.41
N GLU A 599 33.32 11.15 4.89
CA GLU A 599 33.04 9.96 4.09
C GLU A 599 31.87 10.18 3.11
N ASP A 600 30.76 10.72 3.62
CA ASP A 600 29.49 10.82 2.89
C ASP A 600 29.42 12.01 1.92
N PHE A 601 30.15 13.11 2.20
CA PHE A 601 30.11 14.32 1.34
C PHE A 601 31.37 14.46 0.47
N LEU A 602 32.53 14.02 0.96
CA LEU A 602 33.79 14.11 0.20
C LEU A 602 34.18 12.79 -0.46
N GLY A 603 33.53 11.67 -0.12
CA GLY A 603 33.84 10.37 -0.67
C GLY A 603 35.09 9.75 -0.04
N GLU A 604 34.93 8.55 0.50
CA GLU A 604 36.04 7.77 1.03
C GLU A 604 37.16 7.63 -0.02
N ASN A 605 38.40 7.95 0.37
CA ASN A 605 39.61 7.81 -0.45
C ASN A 605 39.71 8.66 -1.72
N VAL A 606 38.76 9.57 -1.99
CA VAL A 606 38.88 10.53 -3.10
C VAL A 606 39.57 11.81 -2.65
N PHE A 607 39.18 12.36 -1.50
CA PHE A 607 39.72 13.62 -0.98
C PHE A 607 40.17 13.57 0.49
N ALA A 608 39.89 12.49 1.21
CA ALA A 608 40.28 12.30 2.61
C ALA A 608 40.46 10.81 2.96
N SER A 609 41.31 10.53 3.95
CA SER A 609 41.56 9.19 4.48
C SER A 609 41.05 9.06 5.91
N VAL A 610 40.22 8.05 6.19
CA VAL A 610 39.74 7.73 7.55
C VAL A 610 40.88 7.09 8.37
N ARG A 611 41.07 7.56 9.61
CA ARG A 611 42.03 6.99 10.59
C ARG A 611 41.23 6.43 11.76
N ILE A 612 41.21 5.11 11.91
CA ILE A 612 40.53 4.44 13.02
C ILE A 612 41.36 4.63 14.30
N MET A 613 40.74 5.14 15.36
CA MET A 613 41.36 5.28 16.68
C MET A 613 40.93 4.13 17.61
N GLU A 614 41.78 3.83 18.59
CA GLU A 614 41.50 2.80 19.59
C GLU A 614 40.30 3.21 20.46
N GLY A 615 39.20 2.46 20.39
CA GLY A 615 37.95 2.73 21.12
C GLY A 615 36.79 3.26 20.27
N ASP A 616 36.99 3.53 18.98
CA ASP A 616 35.91 3.99 18.09
C ASP A 616 34.93 2.88 17.72
N THR A 617 33.64 3.21 17.67
CA THR A 617 32.60 2.33 17.11
C THR A 617 32.53 2.54 15.60
N THR A 618 32.99 1.56 14.83
CA THR A 618 32.86 1.57 13.36
C THR A 618 31.52 0.99 12.95
N ILE A 619 30.69 1.78 12.25
CA ILE A 619 29.46 1.28 11.60
C ILE A 619 29.82 0.94 10.16
N ILE A 620 29.91 -0.35 9.86
CA ILE A 620 30.10 -0.82 8.48
C ILE A 620 28.71 -0.80 7.81
N ARG A 621 28.55 -0.01 6.76
CA ARG A 621 27.34 -0.01 5.92
C ARG A 621 27.53 -1.06 4.81
N GLU A 622 26.69 -2.09 4.80
CA GLU A 622 26.65 -3.13 3.74
C GLU A 622 25.89 -2.68 2.49
#